data_AF-A0A3D1HJ63-F1
#
_entry.id   AF-A0A3D1HJ63-F1
#
_cell.length_a   1.000
_cell.length_b   1.000
_cell.length_c   1.000
_cell.angle_alpha   90.00
_cell.angle_beta   90.00
_cell.angle_gamma   90.00
#
_symmetry.space_group_name_H-M   'P 1'
#
loop_
_entity.id
_entity.type
_entity.pdbx_description
1 polymer ?
#
loop_
_entity_poly.entity_id
_entity_poly.type
_entity_poly.pdbx_seq_one_letter_code
_entity_poly.pdbx_strand_id
1 'polypeptide(L)'
;YPNGTRTTIATISQALYALCCDKTGQLYAVTQSGKLVKVDKTDGMLTEVGNTGIKPSMMQAAAIDTYTDKMYWTALYKNSKGKDEAGLYEVDLATAQATKLASYPNLDEFSALRILAPKAKDDAPAPATDLTAAFNKAETGGTFSFKLPTESFAGTAITGELTYTMSIDGESKTTGKGEAGKEVSVDVSTSTGLHSFSVVVRNSVGDSPVASISK
;
A
#
# COMPACT_ATOMS: atom_id res chain seq x y z
N TYR A 1 21.28 2.36 13.73
CA TYR A 1 21.05 3.11 14.99
C TYR A 1 22.39 3.43 15.63
N PRO A 2 22.99 4.61 15.40
CA PRO A 2 24.38 4.85 15.82
C PRO A 2 24.55 5.20 17.30
N ASN A 3 23.54 5.78 17.97
CA ASN A 3 23.69 6.30 19.35
C ASN A 3 22.52 5.90 20.30
N GLY A 4 21.91 4.73 20.11
CA GLY A 4 20.59 4.36 20.66
C GLY A 4 20.42 4.48 22.19
N THR A 5 20.02 5.65 22.68
CA THR A 5 19.51 5.83 24.04
C THR A 5 18.08 5.34 24.12
N ARG A 6 17.78 4.43 25.04
CA ARG A 6 16.43 3.98 25.36
C ARG A 6 15.96 4.64 26.66
N THR A 7 14.81 5.30 26.60
CA THR A 7 14.13 5.80 27.79
C THR A 7 12.90 4.94 28.05
N THR A 8 12.76 4.40 29.25
CA THR A 8 11.53 3.71 29.66
C THR A 8 10.44 4.76 29.86
N ILE A 9 9.35 4.65 29.11
CA ILE A 9 8.16 5.49 29.29
C ILE A 9 7.33 4.93 30.45
N ALA A 10 7.00 3.64 30.40
CA ALA A 10 6.22 2.97 31.42
C ALA A 10 6.42 1.45 31.40
N THR A 11 6.01 0.80 32.49
CA THR A 11 5.79 -0.65 32.53
C THR A 11 4.30 -0.93 32.38
N ILE A 12 3.91 -1.62 31.32
CA ILE A 12 2.50 -1.96 31.07
C ILE A 12 2.12 -3.18 31.92
N SER A 13 0.98 -3.11 32.61
CA SER A 13 0.50 -4.15 33.54
C SER A 13 -0.09 -5.39 32.86
N GLN A 14 -0.22 -5.38 31.54
CA GLN A 14 -0.74 -6.50 30.74
C GLN A 14 0.00 -6.62 29.41
N ALA A 15 0.05 -7.83 28.87
CA ALA A 15 0.62 -8.06 27.56
C ALA A 15 -0.23 -7.43 26.44
N LEU A 16 0.45 -6.75 25.52
CA LEU A 16 -0.09 -6.27 24.26
C LEU A 16 0.31 -7.27 23.17
N TYR A 17 -0.64 -8.03 22.65
CA TYR A 17 -0.37 -9.10 21.69
C TYR A 17 -0.33 -8.64 20.25
N ALA A 18 -0.86 -7.46 19.92
CA ALA A 18 -0.60 -6.80 18.65
C ALA A 18 -0.46 -5.30 18.92
N LEU A 19 0.45 -4.62 18.22
CA LEU A 19 0.69 -3.19 18.36
C LEU A 19 0.89 -2.58 16.97
N CYS A 20 0.17 -1.50 16.69
CA CYS A 20 0.27 -0.76 15.43
C CYS A 20 0.08 0.75 15.69
N CYS A 21 0.34 1.58 14.69
CA CYS A 21 0.14 3.02 14.76
C CYS A 21 -0.70 3.52 13.60
N ASP A 22 -1.55 4.53 13.85
CA ASP A 22 -2.27 5.23 12.80
C ASP A 22 -1.43 6.36 12.17
N LYS A 23 -2.01 7.05 11.18
CA LYS A 23 -1.36 8.16 10.46
C LYS A 23 -1.00 9.37 11.33
N THR A 24 -1.65 9.53 12.48
CA THR A 24 -1.36 10.60 13.47
C THR A 24 -0.28 10.17 14.46
N GLY A 25 0.13 8.89 14.40
CA GLY A 25 1.06 8.27 15.33
C GLY A 25 0.41 7.85 16.64
N GLN A 26 -0.93 7.78 16.73
CA GLN A 26 -1.61 7.15 17.86
C GLN A 26 -1.33 5.65 17.82
N LEU A 27 -0.89 5.09 18.94
CA LEU A 27 -0.68 3.66 19.08
C LEU A 27 -2.00 2.95 19.42
N TYR A 28 -2.29 1.85 18.75
CA TYR A 28 -3.37 0.93 19.07
C TYR A 28 -2.79 -0.45 19.37
N ALA A 29 -3.41 -1.16 20.31
CA ALA A 29 -2.99 -2.50 20.66
C ALA A 29 -4.17 -3.44 20.94
N VAL A 30 -3.99 -4.72 20.62
CA VAL A 30 -4.86 -5.80 21.10
C VAL A 30 -4.24 -6.40 22.36
N THR A 31 -4.97 -6.41 23.47
CA THR A 31 -4.49 -6.94 24.76
C THR A 31 -4.62 -8.46 24.85
N GLN A 32 -4.03 -9.05 25.89
CA GLN A 32 -4.24 -10.46 26.24
C GLN A 32 -5.67 -10.91 26.53
N SER A 33 -6.55 -9.98 26.84
CA SER A 33 -7.97 -10.28 26.99
C SER A 33 -8.76 -10.12 25.69
N GLY A 34 -8.13 -9.74 24.58
CA GLY A 34 -8.81 -9.47 23.32
C GLY A 34 -9.49 -8.09 23.25
N LYS A 35 -9.01 -7.11 24.02
CA LYS A 35 -9.53 -5.73 23.95
C LYS A 35 -8.66 -4.90 23.02
N LEU A 36 -9.29 -4.06 22.20
CA LEU A 36 -8.59 -2.98 21.51
C LEU A 36 -8.41 -1.82 22.49
N VAL A 37 -7.20 -1.30 22.59
CA VAL A 37 -6.86 -0.14 23.43
C VAL A 37 -6.05 0.87 22.63
N LYS A 38 -6.17 2.15 22.97
CA LYS A 38 -5.21 3.20 22.62
C LYS A 38 -4.10 3.21 23.67
N VAL A 39 -2.85 3.35 23.24
CA VAL A 39 -1.69 3.49 24.12
C VAL A 39 -1.20 4.93 24.09
N ASP A 40 -1.15 5.59 25.24
CA ASP A 40 -0.54 6.90 25.38
C ASP A 40 0.99 6.75 25.35
N LYS A 41 1.65 7.56 24.51
CA LYS A 41 3.11 7.50 24.30
C LYS A 41 3.90 8.27 25.35
N THR A 42 3.24 9.02 26.23
CA THR A 42 3.86 9.86 27.26
C THR A 42 3.97 9.14 28.59
N ASP A 43 2.99 8.32 28.95
CA ASP A 43 2.92 7.62 30.24
C ASP A 43 2.53 6.13 30.13
N GLY A 44 2.31 5.61 28.92
CA GLY A 44 1.92 4.23 28.69
C GLY A 44 0.48 3.88 29.10
N MET A 45 -0.35 4.88 29.43
CA MET A 45 -1.74 4.67 29.81
C MET A 45 -2.52 3.98 28.67
N LEU A 46 -3.30 2.96 29.04
CA LEU A 46 -4.15 2.22 28.12
C LEU A 46 -5.59 2.72 28.24
N THR A 47 -6.13 3.24 27.15
CA THR A 47 -7.54 3.63 27.06
C THR A 47 -8.30 2.60 26.24
N GLU A 48 -9.28 1.94 26.85
CA GLU A 48 -10.10 0.93 26.18
C GLU A 48 -10.96 1.54 25.06
N VAL A 49 -10.96 0.88 23.91
CA VAL A 49 -11.90 1.14 22.81
C VAL A 49 -13.07 0.17 22.90
N GLY A 50 -12.78 -1.12 23.04
CA GLY A 50 -13.80 -2.17 23.12
C GLY A 50 -13.24 -3.59 23.01
N ASN A 51 -14.11 -4.57 22.93
CA ASN A 51 -13.75 -5.99 22.77
C ASN A 51 -13.74 -6.37 21.28
N THR A 52 -12.68 -7.05 20.83
CA THR A 52 -12.58 -7.51 19.44
C THR A 52 -13.46 -8.71 19.13
N GLY A 53 -13.93 -9.41 20.17
CA GLY A 53 -14.57 -10.72 20.07
C GLY A 53 -13.58 -11.88 19.94
N ILE A 54 -12.27 -11.58 19.90
CA ILE A 54 -11.21 -12.55 19.70
C ILE A 54 -10.17 -12.41 20.82
N LYS A 55 -9.99 -13.48 21.61
CA LYS A 55 -8.93 -13.55 22.61
C LYS A 55 -7.67 -14.20 22.01
N PRO A 56 -6.61 -13.44 21.69
CA PRO A 56 -5.38 -14.01 21.11
C PRO A 56 -4.72 -15.05 22.01
N SER A 57 -4.06 -16.02 21.39
CA SER A 57 -3.24 -17.02 22.09
C SER A 57 -1.79 -16.58 22.31
N MET A 58 -1.29 -15.62 21.52
CA MET A 58 0.13 -15.23 21.50
C MET A 58 0.35 -13.87 20.82
N MET A 59 1.61 -13.40 20.79
CA MET A 59 1.99 -12.17 20.09
C MET A 59 1.85 -12.35 18.58
N GLN A 60 1.30 -11.33 17.91
CA GLN A 60 0.80 -11.37 16.55
C GLN A 60 1.03 -10.01 15.87
N ALA A 61 0.99 -10.02 14.54
CA ALA A 61 1.18 -8.81 13.76
C ALA A 61 -0.14 -8.10 13.46
N ALA A 62 -0.10 -6.77 13.57
CA ALA A 62 -1.16 -5.91 13.07
C ALA A 62 -0.56 -4.67 12.40
N ALA A 63 -1.30 -4.08 11.48
CA ALA A 63 -0.95 -2.83 10.81
C ALA A 63 -2.22 -2.03 10.56
N ILE A 64 -2.12 -0.70 10.59
CA ILE A 64 -3.21 0.17 10.17
C ILE A 64 -2.89 0.66 8.77
N ASP A 65 -3.87 0.52 7.88
CA ASP A 65 -3.84 1.18 6.59
C ASP A 65 -4.13 2.66 6.81
N THR A 66 -3.11 3.49 6.63
CA THR A 66 -3.21 4.95 6.82
C THR A 66 -4.02 5.65 5.73
N TYR A 67 -4.35 4.96 4.64
CA TYR A 67 -5.23 5.47 3.60
C TYR A 67 -6.71 5.31 3.98
N THR A 68 -7.10 4.13 4.46
CA THR A 68 -8.50 3.80 4.80
C THR A 68 -8.82 3.90 6.30
N ASP A 69 -7.82 4.14 7.16
CA ASP A 69 -7.90 4.10 8.62
C ASP A 69 -8.42 2.75 9.18
N LYS A 70 -8.21 1.66 8.44
CA LYS A 70 -8.59 0.30 8.85
C LYS A 70 -7.41 -0.44 9.48
N MET A 71 -7.64 -1.10 10.61
CA MET A 71 -6.65 -2.00 11.21
C MET A 71 -6.80 -3.40 10.63
N TYR A 72 -5.69 -4.00 10.24
CA TYR A 72 -5.60 -5.39 9.84
C TYR A 72 -4.77 -6.17 10.85
N TRP A 73 -5.22 -7.37 11.21
CA TRP A 73 -4.61 -8.20 12.25
C TRP A 73 -4.59 -9.67 11.83
N THR A 74 -3.42 -10.31 11.93
CA THR A 74 -3.25 -11.75 11.70
C THR A 74 -3.53 -12.49 13.02
N ALA A 75 -4.80 -12.76 13.29
CA ALA A 75 -5.22 -13.32 14.57
C ALA A 75 -5.04 -14.84 14.59
N LEU A 76 -4.48 -15.36 15.68
CA LEU A 76 -4.45 -16.78 16.04
C LEU A 76 -5.03 -16.95 17.46
N TYR A 77 -6.07 -17.75 17.60
CA TYR A 77 -6.81 -17.87 18.86
C TYR A 77 -7.53 -19.20 18.99
N LYS A 78 -8.01 -19.51 20.20
CA LYS A 78 -8.97 -20.59 20.43
C LYS A 78 -10.39 -20.06 20.34
N ASN A 79 -11.21 -20.64 19.46
CA ASN A 79 -12.63 -20.28 19.35
C ASN A 79 -13.45 -20.78 20.55
N SER A 80 -14.75 -20.48 20.57
CA SER A 80 -15.66 -20.87 21.66
C SER A 80 -15.80 -22.39 21.87
N LYS A 81 -15.37 -23.20 20.90
CA LYS A 81 -15.33 -24.68 20.98
C LYS A 81 -13.94 -25.20 21.36
N GLY A 82 -12.99 -24.32 21.69
CA GLY A 82 -11.62 -24.68 22.06
C GLY A 82 -10.71 -25.06 20.90
N LYS A 83 -11.16 -24.91 19.64
CA LYS A 83 -10.35 -25.20 18.45
C LYS A 83 -9.51 -23.99 18.06
N ASP A 84 -8.28 -24.23 17.62
CA ASP A 84 -7.42 -23.18 17.09
C ASP A 84 -7.99 -22.68 15.75
N GLU A 85 -8.04 -21.37 15.60
CA GLU A 85 -8.39 -20.65 14.38
C GLU A 85 -7.32 -19.61 14.10
N ALA A 86 -6.99 -19.42 12.83
CA ALA A 86 -6.11 -18.37 12.38
C ALA A 86 -6.67 -17.70 11.12
N GLY A 87 -6.40 -16.41 10.95
CA GLY A 87 -6.86 -15.67 9.78
C GLY A 87 -6.47 -14.20 9.77
N LEU A 88 -6.79 -13.54 8.66
CA LEU A 88 -6.73 -12.09 8.52
C LEU A 88 -8.06 -11.49 8.97
N TYR A 89 -8.00 -10.48 9.82
CA TYR A 89 -9.15 -9.75 10.31
C TYR A 89 -8.99 -8.26 10.04
N GLU A 90 -10.09 -7.62 9.65
CA GLU A 90 -10.26 -6.17 9.79
C GLU A 90 -10.75 -5.88 11.21
N VAL A 91 -10.18 -4.87 11.87
CA VAL A 91 -10.62 -4.40 13.20
C VAL A 91 -11.04 -2.94 13.06
N ASP A 92 -12.27 -2.64 13.43
CA ASP A 92 -12.80 -1.28 13.44
C ASP A 92 -12.22 -0.49 14.63
N LEU A 93 -11.56 0.63 14.35
CA LEU A 93 -10.85 1.42 15.38
C LEU A 93 -11.78 2.22 16.31
N ALA A 94 -13.06 2.36 15.98
CA ALA A 94 -14.05 3.07 16.79
C ALA A 94 -14.81 2.13 17.74
N THR A 95 -15.09 0.91 17.29
CA THR A 95 -15.94 -0.07 18.00
C THR A 95 -15.19 -1.30 18.50
N ALA A 96 -13.93 -1.47 18.07
CA ALA A 96 -13.10 -2.65 18.26
C ALA A 96 -13.54 -3.92 17.53
N GLN A 97 -14.70 -3.94 16.85
CA GLN A 97 -15.23 -5.17 16.25
C GLN A 97 -14.28 -5.77 15.20
N ALA A 98 -13.95 -7.05 15.34
CA ALA A 98 -13.16 -7.79 14.36
C ALA A 98 -14.04 -8.53 13.35
N THR A 99 -13.72 -8.38 12.06
CA THR A 99 -14.38 -9.05 10.94
C THR A 99 -13.38 -9.91 10.20
N LYS A 100 -13.66 -11.22 10.06
CA LYS A 100 -12.79 -12.15 9.33
C LYS A 100 -12.80 -11.84 7.83
N LEU A 101 -11.64 -11.61 7.25
CA LEU A 101 -11.44 -11.42 5.81
C LEU A 101 -10.96 -12.68 5.11
N ALA A 102 -10.08 -13.45 5.77
CA ALA A 102 -9.51 -14.67 5.22
C ALA A 102 -9.16 -15.66 6.33
N SER A 103 -9.21 -16.95 6.01
CA SER A 103 -8.78 -18.03 6.91
C SER A 103 -7.36 -18.48 6.58
N TYR A 104 -6.58 -18.83 7.59
CA TYR A 104 -5.29 -19.50 7.46
C TYR A 104 -5.43 -20.96 7.89
N PRO A 105 -5.74 -21.89 6.96
CA PRO A 105 -6.12 -23.26 7.31
C PRO A 105 -5.00 -24.07 7.98
N ASN A 106 -3.74 -23.67 7.77
CA ASN A 106 -2.56 -24.31 8.37
C ASN A 106 -2.15 -23.66 9.70
N LEU A 107 -2.93 -22.73 10.22
CA LEU A 107 -2.61 -21.97 11.44
C LEU A 107 -1.33 -21.14 11.31
N ASP A 108 -1.11 -20.55 10.13
CA ASP A 108 0.08 -19.74 9.84
C ASP A 108 0.20 -18.55 10.80
N GLU A 109 1.41 -18.35 11.35
CA GLU A 109 1.76 -17.24 12.21
C GLU A 109 2.62 -16.23 11.44
N PHE A 110 2.29 -14.94 11.59
CA PHE A 110 3.00 -13.84 10.94
C PHE A 110 3.64 -12.95 12.01
N SER A 111 4.97 -12.86 12.00
CA SER A 111 5.71 -11.99 12.93
C SER A 111 5.65 -10.51 12.55
N ALA A 112 5.25 -10.19 11.32
CA ALA A 112 5.12 -8.83 10.83
C ALA A 112 4.00 -8.71 9.79
N LEU A 113 3.36 -7.54 9.78
CA LEU A 113 2.38 -7.13 8.79
C LEU A 113 2.73 -5.71 8.38
N ARG A 114 2.64 -5.41 7.08
CA ARG A 114 2.84 -4.06 6.57
C ARG A 114 1.75 -3.75 5.54
N ILE A 115 1.27 -2.52 5.57
CA ILE A 115 0.44 -1.99 4.49
C ILE A 115 1.35 -1.21 3.55
N LEU A 116 1.26 -1.54 2.26
CA LEU A 116 1.93 -0.77 1.22
C LEU A 116 1.04 0.43 0.89
N ALA A 117 1.63 1.63 0.87
CA ALA A 117 0.93 2.79 0.35
C ALA A 117 0.43 2.49 -1.07
N PRO A 118 -0.79 2.94 -1.43
CA PRO A 118 -1.29 2.77 -2.78
C PRO A 118 -0.34 3.47 -3.76
N LYS A 119 -0.17 2.89 -4.95
CA LYS A 119 0.76 3.42 -5.95
C LYS A 119 0.27 4.73 -6.59
N ALA A 120 -1.01 5.03 -6.46
CA ALA A 120 -1.65 6.26 -6.89
C ALA A 120 -2.93 6.49 -6.08
N LYS A 121 -3.52 7.71 -6.18
CA LYS A 121 -4.85 7.97 -5.62
C LYS A 121 -5.91 7.27 -6.46
N ASP A 122 -7.05 6.93 -5.86
CA ASP A 122 -8.11 6.15 -6.53
C ASP A 122 -8.55 6.77 -7.86
N ASP A 123 -8.76 8.09 -7.90
CA ASP A 123 -9.18 8.84 -9.10
C ASP A 123 -8.01 9.38 -9.96
N ALA A 124 -6.75 9.07 -9.61
CA ALA A 124 -5.63 9.34 -10.51
C ALA A 124 -5.68 8.35 -11.69
N PRO A 125 -5.05 8.62 -12.85
CA PRO A 125 -5.14 7.73 -14.00
C PRO A 125 -4.54 6.34 -13.72
N ALA A 126 -5.07 5.30 -14.37
CA ALA A 126 -4.37 4.01 -14.45
C ALA A 126 -3.04 4.14 -15.21
N PRO A 127 -2.11 3.18 -15.10
CA PRO A 127 -0.90 3.19 -15.93
C PRO A 127 -1.25 3.16 -17.42
N ALA A 128 -0.42 3.79 -18.26
CA ALA A 128 -0.51 3.63 -19.70
C ALA A 128 -0.29 2.15 -20.10
N THR A 129 -0.89 1.74 -21.21
CA THR A 129 -0.78 0.37 -21.75
C THR A 129 -0.10 0.37 -23.11
N ASP A 130 0.15 -0.82 -23.67
CA ASP A 130 0.65 -0.99 -25.03
C ASP A 130 1.99 -0.29 -25.31
N LEU A 131 2.83 -0.19 -24.27
CA LEU A 131 4.16 0.41 -24.38
C LEU A 131 5.00 -0.35 -25.40
N THR A 132 5.51 0.37 -26.40
CA THR A 132 6.37 -0.17 -27.44
C THR A 132 7.52 0.79 -27.69
N ALA A 133 8.75 0.29 -27.70
CA ALA A 133 9.91 1.03 -28.19
C ALA A 133 10.45 0.33 -29.44
N ALA A 134 10.41 1.04 -30.57
CA ALA A 134 10.76 0.54 -31.88
C ALA A 134 12.03 1.24 -32.40
N PHE A 135 13.08 0.45 -32.62
CA PHE A 135 14.35 0.88 -33.18
C PHE A 135 14.67 0.03 -34.41
N ASN A 136 15.17 0.65 -35.48
CA ASN A 136 15.57 -0.10 -36.67
C ASN A 136 16.97 -0.67 -36.47
N LYS A 137 17.08 -2.00 -36.35
CA LYS A 137 18.36 -2.71 -36.20
C LYS A 137 19.22 -2.12 -35.05
N ALA A 138 20.35 -1.50 -35.38
CA ALA A 138 21.31 -0.94 -34.43
C ALA A 138 21.24 0.59 -34.37
N GLU A 139 20.20 1.20 -34.94
CA GLU A 139 19.97 2.64 -34.82
C GLU A 139 19.63 2.99 -33.38
N THR A 140 20.17 4.11 -32.90
CA THR A 140 19.87 4.65 -31.57
C THR A 140 18.74 5.68 -31.59
N GLY A 141 18.23 6.01 -32.77
CA GLY A 141 16.98 6.74 -32.98
C GLY A 141 15.83 5.76 -33.21
N GLY A 142 14.68 6.07 -32.63
CA GLY A 142 13.50 5.21 -32.73
C GLY A 142 12.27 5.94 -32.24
N THR A 143 11.22 5.17 -31.99
CA THR A 143 9.93 5.71 -31.54
C THR A 143 9.48 4.97 -30.30
N PHE A 144 9.02 5.71 -29.29
CA PHE A 144 8.35 5.17 -28.12
C PHE A 144 6.86 5.51 -28.19
N SER A 145 6.01 4.49 -28.21
CA SER A 145 4.57 4.64 -28.23
C SER A 145 3.91 3.95 -27.02
N PHE A 146 2.75 4.46 -26.65
CA PHE A 146 1.93 3.96 -25.55
C PHE A 146 0.49 4.45 -25.69
N LYS A 147 -0.44 3.76 -25.05
CA LYS A 147 -1.86 4.12 -25.01
C LYS A 147 -2.21 4.76 -23.66
N LEU A 148 -2.84 5.93 -23.72
CA LEU A 148 -3.34 6.62 -22.55
C LEU A 148 -4.52 5.84 -21.94
N PRO A 149 -4.62 5.77 -20.60
CA PRO A 149 -5.66 5.01 -19.90
C PRO A 149 -7.07 5.56 -20.19
N THR A 150 -8.06 4.69 -20.11
CA THR A 150 -9.50 5.03 -20.09
C THR A 150 -10.14 4.84 -18.72
N GLU A 151 -9.35 4.42 -17.74
CA GLU A 151 -9.78 4.21 -16.36
C GLU A 151 -8.79 4.86 -15.38
N SER A 152 -9.28 5.16 -14.19
CA SER A 152 -8.50 5.57 -13.04
C SER A 152 -7.82 4.37 -12.38
N PHE A 153 -6.93 4.63 -11.43
CA PHE A 153 -6.21 3.60 -10.67
C PHE A 153 -7.15 2.63 -9.93
N ALA A 154 -8.32 3.10 -9.50
CA ALA A 154 -9.36 2.27 -8.87
C ALA A 154 -10.35 1.63 -9.87
N GLY A 155 -10.18 1.82 -11.18
CA GLY A 155 -11.01 1.21 -12.23
C GLY A 155 -12.25 2.01 -12.64
N THR A 156 -12.43 3.24 -12.14
CA THR A 156 -13.50 4.14 -12.60
C THR A 156 -13.14 4.70 -13.97
N ALA A 157 -14.08 4.73 -14.92
CA ALA A 157 -13.87 5.31 -16.24
C ALA A 157 -13.42 6.79 -16.17
N ILE A 158 -12.44 7.17 -17.00
CA ILE A 158 -11.96 8.54 -17.19
C ILE A 158 -12.06 8.95 -18.66
N THR A 159 -12.35 10.23 -18.89
CA THR A 159 -12.44 10.84 -20.22
C THR A 159 -11.71 12.18 -20.22
N GLY A 160 -11.48 12.73 -21.41
CA GLY A 160 -10.85 14.04 -21.59
C GLY A 160 -9.32 13.99 -21.69
N GLU A 161 -8.73 15.19 -21.71
CA GLU A 161 -7.30 15.40 -21.88
C GLU A 161 -6.50 15.00 -20.62
N LEU A 162 -5.49 14.14 -20.82
CA LEU A 162 -4.52 13.73 -19.81
C LEU A 162 -3.15 14.30 -20.16
N THR A 163 -2.34 14.58 -19.13
CA THR A 163 -0.93 14.93 -19.31
C THR A 163 -0.10 13.67 -19.14
N TYR A 164 0.95 13.49 -19.94
CA TYR A 164 1.91 12.41 -19.75
C TYR A 164 3.33 12.96 -19.63
N THR A 165 4.17 12.24 -18.89
CA THR A 165 5.60 12.47 -18.81
C THR A 165 6.31 11.17 -19.15
N MET A 166 7.13 11.21 -20.20
CA MET A 166 8.00 10.12 -20.64
C MET A 166 9.41 10.33 -20.10
N SER A 167 10.03 9.25 -19.63
CA SER A 167 11.40 9.22 -19.16
C SER A 167 12.20 8.08 -19.80
N ILE A 168 13.49 8.33 -20.04
CA ILE A 168 14.48 7.32 -20.45
C ILE A 168 15.53 7.24 -19.35
N ASP A 169 15.78 6.04 -18.84
CA ASP A 169 16.70 5.76 -17.72
C ASP A 169 16.41 6.61 -16.47
N GLY A 170 15.12 6.87 -16.22
CA GLY A 170 14.64 7.68 -15.10
C GLY A 170 14.75 9.20 -15.30
N GLU A 171 15.40 9.66 -16.37
CA GLU A 171 15.44 11.08 -16.72
C GLU A 171 14.23 11.46 -17.56
N SER A 172 13.48 12.48 -17.12
CA SER A 172 12.37 13.03 -17.90
C SER A 172 12.88 13.61 -19.22
N LYS A 173 12.26 13.18 -20.34
CA LYS A 173 12.63 13.61 -21.69
C LYS A 173 11.54 14.46 -22.33
N THR A 174 10.28 14.07 -22.18
CA THR A 174 9.16 14.74 -22.82
C THR A 174 7.94 14.77 -21.92
N THR A 175 7.25 15.92 -21.90
CA THR A 175 5.89 16.03 -21.38
C THR A 175 4.98 16.43 -22.52
N GLY A 176 3.79 15.82 -22.57
CA GLY A 176 2.78 16.15 -23.57
C GLY A 176 1.38 15.88 -23.06
N LYS A 177 0.41 16.01 -23.96
CA LYS A 177 -1.00 15.79 -23.66
C LYS A 177 -1.66 14.91 -24.70
N GLY A 178 -2.74 14.25 -24.31
CA GLY A 178 -3.59 13.49 -25.22
C GLY A 178 -4.90 13.08 -24.56
N GLU A 179 -5.90 12.78 -25.38
CA GLU A 179 -7.20 12.33 -24.89
C GLU A 179 -7.11 10.91 -24.32
N ALA A 180 -7.88 10.63 -23.26
CA ALA A 180 -8.01 9.29 -22.68
C ALA A 180 -8.28 8.22 -23.75
N GLY A 181 -7.59 7.08 -23.66
CA GLY A 181 -7.70 5.98 -24.62
C GLY A 181 -6.97 6.17 -25.95
N LYS A 182 -6.38 7.33 -26.22
CA LYS A 182 -5.61 7.57 -27.45
C LYS A 182 -4.18 7.06 -27.32
N GLU A 183 -3.65 6.60 -28.45
CA GLU A 183 -2.24 6.29 -28.61
C GLU A 183 -1.44 7.58 -28.76
N VAL A 184 -0.28 7.60 -28.12
CA VAL A 184 0.74 8.64 -28.22
C VAL A 184 2.01 7.98 -28.75
N SER A 185 2.69 8.68 -29.65
CA SER A 185 3.93 8.23 -30.27
C SER A 185 4.94 9.38 -30.28
N VAL A 186 6.14 9.14 -29.75
CA VAL A 186 7.18 10.15 -29.58
C VAL A 186 8.49 9.63 -30.15
N ASP A 187 9.12 10.43 -31.01
CA ASP A 187 10.46 10.14 -31.49
C ASP A 187 11.48 10.30 -30.36
N VAL A 188 12.34 9.30 -30.21
CA VAL A 188 13.33 9.20 -29.13
C VAL A 188 14.71 8.90 -29.68
N SER A 189 15.73 9.32 -28.94
CA SER A 189 17.12 8.98 -29.20
C SER A 189 17.80 8.52 -27.92
N THR A 190 18.64 7.51 -28.02
CA THR A 190 19.35 6.86 -26.91
C THR A 190 20.84 6.68 -27.22
N SER A 191 21.58 6.13 -26.28
CA SER A 191 22.91 5.56 -26.56
C SER A 191 22.80 4.08 -26.97
N THR A 192 23.91 3.46 -27.33
CA THR A 192 23.93 2.01 -27.54
C THR A 192 23.80 1.28 -26.21
N GLY A 193 22.94 0.25 -26.16
CA GLY A 193 22.77 -0.59 -24.98
C GLY A 193 21.30 -0.75 -24.63
N LEU A 194 21.05 -1.42 -23.51
CA LEU A 194 19.71 -1.60 -22.98
C LEU A 194 19.29 -0.34 -22.23
N HIS A 195 18.14 0.23 -22.58
CA HIS A 195 17.58 1.43 -21.97
C HIS A 195 16.21 1.15 -21.37
N SER A 196 15.86 1.85 -20.29
CA SER A 196 14.53 1.78 -19.70
C SER A 196 13.67 2.94 -20.19
N PHE A 197 12.53 2.63 -20.80
CA PHE A 197 11.53 3.61 -21.22
C PHE A 197 10.36 3.54 -20.27
N SER A 198 9.89 4.70 -19.82
CA SER A 198 8.78 4.78 -18.87
C SER A 198 7.87 5.95 -19.14
N VAL A 199 6.62 5.81 -18.72
CA VAL A 199 5.61 6.86 -18.79
C VAL A 199 4.80 6.92 -17.51
N VAL A 200 4.50 8.15 -17.08
CA VAL A 200 3.55 8.49 -16.03
C VAL A 200 2.46 9.35 -16.65
N VAL A 201 1.21 9.05 -16.35
CA VAL A 201 0.04 9.81 -16.82
C VAL A 201 -0.58 10.55 -15.63
N ARG A 202 -1.06 11.77 -15.86
CA ARG A 202 -1.53 12.68 -14.83
C ARG A 202 -2.87 13.32 -15.20
N ASN A 203 -3.73 13.45 -14.19
CA ASN A 203 -4.90 14.34 -14.20
C ASN A 203 -4.84 15.32 -13.00
N SER A 204 -5.95 15.99 -12.69
CA SER A 204 -6.03 16.92 -11.55
C SER A 204 -5.90 16.25 -10.19
N VAL A 205 -6.19 14.96 -10.07
CA VAL A 205 -6.13 14.18 -8.82
C VAL A 205 -4.70 13.77 -8.50
N GLY A 206 -3.93 13.39 -9.53
CA GLY A 206 -2.52 13.05 -9.38
C GLY A 206 -1.97 12.22 -10.52
N ASP A 207 -0.85 11.59 -10.21
CA ASP A 207 -0.06 10.77 -11.14
C ASP A 207 -0.48 9.31 -11.06
N SER A 208 -0.41 8.61 -12.19
CA SER A 208 -0.56 7.17 -12.30
C SER A 208 0.64 6.45 -11.71
N PRO A 209 0.53 5.14 -11.43
CA PRO A 209 1.73 4.31 -11.32
C PRO A 209 2.53 4.35 -12.63
N VAL A 210 3.85 4.19 -12.53
CA VAL A 210 4.75 4.15 -13.69
C VAL A 210 4.48 2.90 -14.52
N ALA A 211 4.34 3.05 -15.84
CA ALA A 211 4.45 1.97 -16.80
C ALA A 211 5.84 2.01 -17.44
N SER A 212 6.51 0.85 -17.59
CA SER A 212 7.87 0.81 -18.13
C SER A 212 8.17 -0.48 -18.91
N ILE A 213 9.06 -0.36 -19.89
CA ILE A 213 9.69 -1.46 -20.62
C ILE A 213 11.21 -1.24 -20.71
N SER A 214 11.95 -2.29 -21.03
CA SER A 214 13.37 -2.18 -21.40
C SER A 214 13.55 -2.58 -22.85
N LYS A 215 14.31 -1.78 -23.61
CA LYS A 215 14.59 -2.04 -25.02
C LYS A 215 16.03 -1.70 -25.39
#